data_AF-A0A6I5RV25-F1
#
_entry.id   AF-A0A6I5RV25-F1
#
_cell.length_a   1.000
_cell.length_b   1.000
_cell.length_c   1.000
_cell.angle_alpha   90.00
_cell.angle_beta   90.00
_cell.angle_gamma   90.00
#
_symmetry.space_group_name_H-M   'P 1'
#
loop_
_entity.id
_entity.type
_entity.pdbx_description
1 polymer ?
#
loop_
_entity_poly.entity_id
_entity_poly.type
_entity_poly.pdbx_seq_one_letter_code
_entity_poly.pdbx_strand_id
1 'polypeptide(L)'
;MPRFYLPCDSLARAVGADEVATALLSQAQERNLPLDLQRTSARGLYWLEPLLEMDSPQGRIGFGPLTAADVPSLLDALQGDPSTHPLALGPVEQLPYLKTQQRLLFARAGITRPLSLEDYRAHGGFDGLTQAIALGGEQTATVVFDSGLRGRGGAAFPAGIKWRTVRGTQ
;
A
#
# COMPACT_ATOMS: atom_id res chain seq x y z
N MET A 1 -3.60 15.40 -14.54
CA MET A 1 -2.96 14.17 -15.03
C MET A 1 -3.51 13.01 -14.20
N PRO A 2 -4.11 11.99 -14.81
CA PRO A 2 -4.60 10.82 -14.10
C PRO A 2 -3.43 10.10 -13.42
N ARG A 3 -3.64 9.72 -12.17
CA ARG A 3 -2.65 9.04 -11.35
C ARG A 3 -3.01 7.56 -11.23
N PHE A 4 -2.00 6.74 -11.43
CA PHE A 4 -2.07 5.29 -11.38
C PHE A 4 -1.14 4.77 -10.31
N TYR A 5 -1.49 3.64 -9.72
CA TYR A 5 -0.74 3.00 -8.66
C TYR A 5 -0.52 1.55 -9.03
N LEU A 6 0.73 1.14 -9.14
CA LEU A 6 1.10 -0.23 -9.48
C LEU A 6 2.12 -0.76 -8.47
N PRO A 7 1.83 -1.86 -7.77
CA PRO A 7 2.74 -2.42 -6.79
C PRO A 7 4.14 -2.74 -7.35
N CYS A 8 5.15 -2.55 -6.51
CA CYS A 8 6.53 -2.92 -6.78
C CYS A 8 7.13 -3.83 -5.69
N ASP A 9 6.28 -4.45 -4.87
CA ASP A 9 6.74 -5.50 -3.96
C ASP A 9 7.19 -6.73 -4.76
N SER A 10 7.97 -7.61 -4.12
CA SER A 10 8.57 -8.76 -4.80
C SER A 10 7.55 -9.70 -5.42
N LEU A 11 6.37 -9.88 -4.82
CA LEU A 11 5.35 -10.79 -5.34
C LEU A 11 4.68 -10.19 -6.57
N ALA A 12 4.27 -8.91 -6.54
CA ALA A 12 3.73 -8.26 -7.72
C ALA A 12 4.73 -8.26 -8.89
N ARG A 13 6.02 -8.00 -8.60
CA ARG A 13 7.08 -8.08 -9.60
C ARG A 13 7.25 -9.50 -10.17
N ALA A 14 7.17 -10.53 -9.32
CA ALA A 14 7.28 -11.91 -9.76
C ALA A 14 6.13 -12.35 -10.69
N VAL A 15 4.97 -11.69 -10.63
CA VAL A 15 3.81 -11.99 -11.47
C VAL A 15 3.60 -10.97 -12.60
N GLY A 16 4.60 -10.14 -12.92
CA GLY A 16 4.58 -9.32 -14.13
C GLY A 16 4.35 -7.81 -13.95
N ALA A 17 4.42 -7.29 -12.71
CA ALA A 17 4.12 -5.87 -12.48
C ALA A 17 5.12 -4.90 -13.14
N ASP A 18 6.38 -5.30 -13.35
CA ASP A 18 7.34 -4.43 -14.03
C ASP A 18 7.06 -4.38 -15.55
N GLU A 19 6.65 -5.49 -16.14
CA GLU A 19 6.24 -5.60 -17.53
C GLU A 19 4.97 -4.77 -17.79
N VAL A 20 3.99 -4.83 -16.88
CA VAL A 20 2.80 -3.96 -16.92
C VAL A 20 3.19 -2.49 -16.82
N ALA A 21 4.13 -2.14 -15.94
CA ALA A 21 4.61 -0.76 -15.79
C ALA A 21 5.24 -0.24 -17.10
N THR A 22 6.13 -1.04 -17.70
CA THR A 22 6.78 -0.70 -18.97
C THR A 22 5.76 -0.56 -20.09
N ALA A 23 4.80 -1.48 -20.21
CA ALA A 23 3.75 -1.42 -21.22
C ALA A 23 2.87 -0.17 -21.05
N LEU A 24 2.47 0.17 -19.82
CA LEU A 24 1.68 1.37 -19.52
C LEU A 24 2.40 2.64 -19.98
N LEU A 25 3.67 2.78 -19.63
CA LEU A 25 4.46 3.97 -19.97
C LEU A 25 4.71 4.08 -21.49
N SER A 26 5.06 2.98 -22.16
CA SER A 26 5.26 2.96 -23.63
C SER A 26 3.98 3.34 -24.37
N GLN A 27 2.87 2.67 -24.05
CA GLN A 27 1.60 2.90 -24.71
C GLN A 27 1.03 4.29 -24.41
N ALA A 28 1.19 4.80 -23.19
CA ALA A 28 0.80 6.17 -22.87
C ALA A 28 1.61 7.19 -23.69
N GLN A 29 2.92 6.98 -23.85
CA GLN A 29 3.76 7.83 -24.68
C GLN A 29 3.36 7.77 -26.16
N GLU A 30 3.15 6.59 -26.73
CA GLU A 30 2.72 6.40 -28.13
C GLU A 30 1.38 7.11 -28.41
N ARG A 31 0.47 7.10 -27.43
CA ARG A 31 -0.88 7.69 -27.53
C ARG A 31 -0.92 9.17 -27.11
N ASN A 32 0.21 9.76 -26.72
CA ASN A 32 0.30 11.11 -26.13
C ASN A 32 -0.65 11.32 -24.93
N LEU A 33 -0.84 10.27 -24.13
CA LEU A 33 -1.69 10.30 -22.94
C LEU A 33 -0.85 10.69 -21.71
N PRO A 34 -1.17 11.79 -21.01
CA PRO A 34 -0.48 12.14 -19.78
C PRO A 34 -0.86 11.14 -18.69
N LEU A 35 0.13 10.49 -18.08
CA LEU A 35 -0.06 9.48 -17.05
C LEU A 35 0.98 9.65 -15.93
N ASP A 36 0.52 9.64 -14.68
CA ASP A 36 1.37 9.66 -13.49
C ASP A 36 1.41 8.27 -12.84
N LEU A 37 2.44 7.46 -13.14
CA LEU A 37 2.59 6.12 -12.58
C LEU A 37 3.34 6.14 -11.25
N GLN A 38 2.65 5.83 -10.16
CA GLN A 38 3.20 5.69 -8.83
C GLN A 38 3.48 4.21 -8.53
N ARG A 39 4.73 3.87 -8.21
CA ARG A 39 5.10 2.50 -7.78
C ARG A 39 4.91 2.35 -6.26
N THR A 40 3.89 1.61 -5.84
CA THR A 40 3.49 1.48 -4.42
C THR A 40 3.89 0.16 -3.79
N SER A 41 3.72 0.03 -2.48
CA SER A 41 3.64 -1.31 -1.86
C SER A 41 2.36 -2.05 -2.31
N ALA A 42 2.26 -3.35 -2.06
CA ALA A 42 1.05 -4.13 -2.35
C ALA A 42 -0.05 -3.99 -1.30
N ARG A 43 -1.30 -4.12 -1.76
CA ARG A 43 -2.49 -4.19 -0.90
C ARG A 43 -2.56 -5.51 -0.12
N GLY A 44 -1.91 -6.56 -0.62
CA GLY A 44 -1.94 -7.92 -0.06
C GLY A 44 -3.01 -8.84 -0.66
N LEU A 45 -3.59 -8.49 -1.81
CA LEU A 45 -4.54 -9.33 -2.56
C LEU A 45 -3.78 -10.07 -3.67
N TYR A 46 -2.88 -10.97 -3.30
CA TYR A 46 -1.90 -11.54 -4.24
C TYR A 46 -2.51 -12.33 -5.40
N TRP A 47 -3.78 -12.75 -5.33
CA TRP A 47 -4.49 -13.36 -6.46
C TRP A 47 -4.96 -12.34 -7.52
N LEU A 48 -4.91 -11.05 -7.21
CA LEU A 48 -5.23 -9.93 -8.13
C LEU A 48 -3.98 -9.19 -8.58
N GLU A 49 -2.78 -9.57 -8.12
CA GLU A 49 -1.56 -8.93 -8.59
C GLU A 49 -1.19 -9.43 -9.99
N PRO A 50 -0.70 -8.56 -10.90
CA PRO A 50 -0.53 -7.11 -10.76
C PRO A 50 -1.86 -6.34 -10.67
N LEU A 51 -2.06 -5.64 -9.56
CA LEU A 51 -3.26 -4.84 -9.30
C LEU A 51 -2.94 -3.37 -9.62
N LEU A 52 -3.44 -2.87 -10.75
CA LEU A 52 -3.37 -1.45 -11.05
C LEU A 52 -4.54 -0.73 -10.37
N GLU A 53 -4.27 0.39 -9.73
CA GLU A 53 -5.31 1.28 -9.23
C GLU A 53 -5.23 2.64 -9.92
N MET A 54 -6.35 3.36 -9.98
CA MET A 54 -6.37 4.77 -10.39
C MET A 54 -7.28 5.59 -9.49
N ASP A 55 -6.99 6.88 -9.36
CA ASP A 55 -7.85 7.81 -8.63
C ASP A 55 -9.22 7.96 -9.31
N SER A 56 -10.29 8.00 -8.52
CA SER A 56 -11.67 8.31 -8.96
C SER A 56 -12.43 9.10 -7.87
N PRO A 57 -13.59 9.69 -8.19
CA PRO A 57 -14.42 10.37 -7.18
C PRO A 57 -14.87 9.48 -6.02
N GLN A 58 -14.91 8.15 -6.20
CA GLN A 58 -15.32 7.18 -5.17
C GLN A 58 -14.11 6.57 -4.41
N GLY A 59 -12.92 7.14 -4.59
CA GLY A 59 -11.65 6.56 -4.12
C GLY A 59 -10.93 5.80 -5.24
N ARG A 60 -9.91 5.01 -4.88
CA ARG A 60 -9.17 4.27 -5.91
C ARG A 60 -9.99 3.10 -6.46
N ILE A 61 -10.12 3.04 -7.77
CA ILE A 61 -10.69 1.88 -8.48
C ILE A 61 -9.57 0.97 -8.99
N GLY A 62 -9.82 -0.35 -8.99
CA GLY A 62 -8.80 -1.35 -9.28
C GLY A 62 -9.03 -2.11 -10.58
N PHE A 63 -7.94 -2.61 -11.16
CA PHE A 63 -7.91 -3.50 -12.30
C PHE A 63 -6.91 -4.63 -12.04
N GLY A 64 -7.35 -5.88 -12.09
CA GLY A 64 -6.44 -7.00 -11.87
C GLY A 64 -7.10 -8.37 -11.92
N PRO A 65 -6.32 -9.45 -12.12
CA PRO A 65 -4.87 -9.42 -12.35
C PRO A 65 -4.53 -8.99 -13.78
N LEU A 66 -3.67 -7.98 -13.94
CA LEU A 66 -3.27 -7.44 -15.24
C LEU A 66 -2.01 -8.11 -15.78
N THR A 67 -1.98 -8.35 -17.09
CA THR A 67 -0.76 -8.64 -17.84
C THR A 67 -0.40 -7.46 -18.74
N ALA A 68 0.83 -7.44 -19.25
CA ALA A 68 1.26 -6.43 -20.22
C ALA A 68 0.38 -6.41 -21.49
N ALA A 69 -0.22 -7.56 -21.85
CA ALA A 69 -1.10 -7.69 -23.01
C ALA A 69 -2.47 -7.01 -22.82
N ASP A 70 -2.91 -6.79 -21.58
CA ASP A 70 -4.18 -6.14 -21.26
C ASP A 70 -4.08 -4.60 -21.29
N VAL A 71 -2.86 -4.05 -21.31
CA VAL A 71 -2.62 -2.60 -21.24
C VAL A 71 -3.28 -1.82 -22.39
N PRO A 72 -3.22 -2.26 -23.67
CA PRO A 72 -3.88 -1.53 -24.74
C PRO A 72 -5.40 -1.41 -24.53
N SER A 73 -6.09 -2.51 -24.22
CA SER A 73 -7.54 -2.50 -23.99
C SER A 73 -7.94 -1.74 -22.73
N LEU A 74 -7.08 -1.77 -21.71
CA LEU A 74 -7.26 -0.95 -20.51
C LEU A 74 -7.22 0.53 -20.86
N LEU A 75 -6.20 1.00 -21.59
CA LEU A 75 -6.09 2.40 -22.00
C LEU A 75 -7.24 2.86 -22.91
N ASP A 76 -7.82 1.95 -23.70
CA ASP A 76 -9.03 2.23 -24.48
C ASP A 76 -10.24 2.44 -23.55
N ALA A 77 -10.45 1.54 -22.58
CA ALA A 77 -11.54 1.66 -21.61
C ALA A 77 -11.43 2.93 -20.75
N LEU A 78 -10.20 3.34 -20.40
CA LEU A 78 -9.93 4.54 -19.59
C LEU A 78 -10.29 5.86 -20.29
N GLN A 79 -10.35 5.87 -21.62
CA GLN A 79 -10.84 7.04 -22.39
C GLN A 79 -12.37 7.10 -22.45
N GLY A 80 -13.04 5.97 -22.22
CA GLY A 80 -14.50 5.85 -22.15
C GLY A 80 -14.96 5.62 -20.72
N ASP A 81 -15.60 4.47 -20.49
CA ASP A 81 -16.03 4.03 -19.17
C ASP A 81 -15.08 2.92 -18.64
N PRO A 82 -14.22 3.24 -17.64
CA PRO A 82 -13.30 2.27 -17.06
C PRO A 82 -13.97 1.01 -16.50
N SER A 83 -15.24 1.11 -16.08
CA SER A 83 -15.98 -0.03 -15.50
C SER A 83 -16.33 -1.11 -16.52
N THR A 84 -16.23 -0.80 -17.81
CA THR A 84 -16.49 -1.74 -18.90
C THR A 84 -15.33 -2.70 -19.15
N HIS A 85 -14.14 -2.42 -18.61
CA HIS A 85 -13.00 -3.31 -18.76
C HIS A 85 -13.25 -4.64 -18.04
N PRO A 86 -12.98 -5.81 -18.64
CA PRO A 86 -13.25 -7.12 -18.03
C PRO A 86 -12.56 -7.36 -16.68
N LEU A 87 -11.43 -6.68 -16.46
CA LEU A 87 -10.65 -6.76 -15.21
C LEU A 87 -11.00 -5.65 -14.20
N ALA A 88 -12.03 -4.84 -14.44
CA ALA A 88 -12.44 -3.80 -13.52
C ALA A 88 -13.01 -4.39 -12.22
N LEU A 89 -12.51 -3.90 -11.08
CA LEU A 89 -12.88 -4.37 -9.74
C LEU A 89 -13.77 -3.37 -8.98
N GLY A 90 -13.92 -2.15 -9.52
CA GLY A 90 -14.54 -1.04 -8.81
C GLY A 90 -13.67 -0.53 -7.64
N PRO A 91 -14.27 0.15 -6.64
CA PRO A 91 -13.53 0.73 -5.52
C PRO A 91 -12.79 -0.32 -4.69
N VAL A 92 -11.44 -0.25 -4.67
CA VAL A 92 -10.58 -1.28 -4.06
C VAL A 92 -10.85 -1.44 -2.57
N GLU A 93 -11.04 -0.34 -1.84
CA GLU A 93 -11.36 -0.35 -0.40
C GLU A 93 -12.71 -1.01 -0.08
N GLN A 94 -13.59 -1.15 -1.07
CA GLN A 94 -14.90 -1.80 -0.89
C GLN A 94 -14.85 -3.30 -1.18
N LEU A 95 -13.73 -3.83 -1.69
CA LEU A 95 -13.56 -5.26 -1.87
C LEU A 95 -13.73 -5.97 -0.52
N PRO A 96 -14.58 -7.01 -0.42
CA PRO A 96 -14.91 -7.65 0.86
C PRO A 96 -13.67 -8.06 1.67
N TYR A 97 -12.62 -8.57 1.00
CA TYR A 97 -11.37 -8.96 1.64
C TYR A 97 -10.67 -7.81 2.36
N LEU A 98 -10.70 -6.59 1.81
CA LEU A 98 -10.07 -5.42 2.42
C LEU A 98 -10.98 -4.76 3.44
N LYS A 99 -12.25 -4.57 3.07
CA LYS A 99 -13.25 -3.83 3.85
C LYS A 99 -13.43 -4.37 5.27
N THR A 100 -13.25 -5.67 5.46
CA THR A 100 -13.45 -6.32 6.76
C THR A 100 -12.20 -6.38 7.65
N GLN A 101 -11.06 -5.85 7.19
CA GLN A 101 -9.81 -5.92 7.94
C GLN A 101 -9.64 -4.77 8.94
N GLN A 102 -8.95 -5.06 10.05
CA GLN A 102 -8.45 -4.07 10.99
C GLN A 102 -6.97 -3.80 10.71
N ARG A 103 -6.68 -2.95 9.72
CA ARG A 103 -5.30 -2.69 9.25
C ARG A 103 -4.56 -1.69 10.14
N LEU A 104 -4.31 -2.01 11.40
CA LEU A 104 -3.54 -1.14 12.31
C LEU A 104 -2.07 -1.01 11.86
N LEU A 105 -1.37 -2.13 11.72
CA LEU A 105 0.03 -2.16 11.27
C LEU A 105 0.15 -1.91 9.76
N PHE A 106 -0.81 -2.44 8.98
CA PHE A 106 -0.81 -2.41 7.52
C PHE A 106 -1.61 -1.23 6.93
N ALA A 107 -1.87 -0.18 7.71
CA ALA A 107 -2.70 0.97 7.33
C ALA A 107 -2.24 1.65 6.02
N ARG A 108 -0.93 1.62 5.73
CA ARG A 108 -0.32 2.27 4.55
C ARG A 108 0.03 1.31 3.41
N ALA A 109 -0.05 0.00 3.64
CA ALA A 109 0.33 -0.98 2.63
C ALA A 109 -0.66 -0.96 1.45
N GLY A 110 -0.16 -0.81 0.23
CA GLY A 110 -0.98 -0.58 -0.97
C GLY A 110 -1.27 0.89 -1.25
N ILE A 111 -1.08 1.79 -0.28
CA ILE A 111 -1.45 3.21 -0.40
C ILE A 111 -0.26 4.05 -0.85
N THR A 112 0.89 3.86 -0.21
CA THR A 112 2.06 4.74 -0.31
C THR A 112 3.16 4.16 -1.18
N ARG A 113 3.97 5.03 -1.80
CA ARG A 113 5.28 4.67 -2.32
C ARG A 113 6.21 4.30 -1.16
N PRO A 114 6.87 3.13 -1.19
CA PRO A 114 7.60 2.62 -0.03
C PRO A 114 8.81 3.47 0.37
N LEU A 115 9.41 4.22 -0.56
CA LEU A 115 10.59 5.06 -0.33
C LEU A 115 10.26 6.56 -0.26
N SER A 116 8.98 6.95 -0.28
CA SER A 116 8.57 8.35 -0.19
C SER A 116 8.38 8.77 1.27
N LEU A 117 9.25 9.65 1.76
CA LEU A 117 9.08 10.27 3.08
C LEU A 117 7.85 11.18 3.13
N GLU A 118 7.50 11.81 2.00
CA GLU A 118 6.30 12.63 1.88
C GLU A 118 5.03 11.77 2.07
N ASP A 119 4.92 10.66 1.33
CA ASP A 119 3.78 9.75 1.45
C ASP A 119 3.70 9.19 2.87
N TYR A 120 4.85 8.82 3.45
CA TYR A 120 4.89 8.30 4.82
C TYR A 120 4.36 9.33 5.82
N ARG A 121 4.82 10.59 5.77
CA ARG A 121 4.37 11.68 6.64
C ARG A 121 2.90 12.01 6.44
N ALA A 122 2.43 12.08 5.20
CA ALA A 122 1.03 12.37 4.88
C ALA A 122 0.06 11.33 5.46
N HIS A 123 0.55 10.14 5.83
CA HIS A 123 -0.24 9.04 6.41
C HIS A 123 0.17 8.72 7.85
N GLY A 124 0.51 9.75 8.63
CA GLY A 124 0.83 9.68 10.06
C GLY A 124 2.21 9.09 10.39
N GLY A 125 3.08 8.97 9.39
CA GLY A 125 4.47 8.56 9.57
C GLY A 125 5.23 9.58 10.42
N PHE A 126 5.99 9.08 11.38
CA PHE A 126 6.72 9.84 12.42
C PHE A 126 5.90 10.45 13.54
N ASP A 127 4.57 10.38 13.54
CA ASP A 127 3.76 10.92 14.64
C ASP A 127 4.09 10.21 15.97
N GLY A 128 4.10 8.88 15.96
CA GLY A 128 4.50 8.08 17.13
C GLY A 128 5.95 8.30 17.56
N LEU A 129 6.87 8.60 16.62
CA LEU A 129 8.26 8.92 16.95
C LEU A 129 8.35 10.28 17.65
N THR A 130 7.67 11.29 17.12
CA THR A 130 7.60 12.64 17.69
C THR A 130 7.04 12.58 19.11
N GLN A 131 5.97 11.82 19.31
CA GLN A 131 5.39 11.61 20.64
C GLN A 131 6.35 10.88 21.59
N ALA A 132 7.03 9.83 21.14
CA ALA A 132 7.98 9.09 21.97
C ALA A 132 9.17 9.96 22.42
N ILE A 133 9.67 10.83 21.54
CA ILE A 133 10.73 11.79 21.88
C ILE A 133 10.25 12.75 22.96
N ALA A 134 9.03 13.29 22.85
CA ALA A 134 8.46 14.21 23.83
C ALA A 134 8.18 13.53 25.20
N LEU A 135 7.72 12.27 25.18
CA LEU A 135 7.44 11.51 26.40
C LEU A 135 8.72 11.07 27.13
N GLY A 136 9.80 10.81 26.41
CA GLY A 136 11.00 10.20 26.97
C GLY A 136 10.89 8.67 27.11
N GLY A 137 12.04 8.04 27.40
CA GLY A 137 12.18 6.58 27.31
C GLY A 137 11.38 5.79 28.36
N GLU A 138 11.19 6.33 29.57
CA GLU A 138 10.41 5.66 30.62
C GLU A 138 8.93 5.60 30.23
N GLN A 139 8.33 6.76 29.97
CA GLN A 139 6.92 6.88 29.65
C GLN A 139 6.61 6.13 28.34
N THR A 140 7.52 6.15 27.37
CA THR A 140 7.41 5.33 26.15
C THR A 140 7.34 3.83 26.47
N ALA A 141 8.19 3.31 27.36
CA ALA A 141 8.14 1.91 27.76
C ALA A 141 6.84 1.57 28.50
N THR A 142 6.29 2.50 29.28
CA THR A 142 4.97 2.37 29.91
C THR A 142 3.84 2.31 28.90
N VAL A 143 3.82 3.21 27.90
CA VAL A 143 2.82 3.15 26.81
C VAL A 143 2.86 1.81 26.08
N VAL A 144 4.05 1.27 25.79
CA VAL A 144 4.18 -0.05 25.15
C VAL A 144 3.70 -1.18 26.07
N PHE A 145 3.95 -1.10 27.37
CA PHE A 145 3.41 -2.07 28.34
C PHE A 145 1.89 -2.02 28.41
N ASP A 146 1.32 -0.82 28.55
CA ASP A 146 -0.13 -0.60 28.67
C ASP A 146 -0.89 -0.98 27.39
N SER A 147 -0.23 -0.91 26.23
CA SER A 147 -0.80 -1.37 24.95
C SER A 147 -1.10 -2.88 24.90
N GLY A 148 -0.51 -3.66 25.82
CA GLY A 148 -0.61 -5.12 25.81
C GLY A 148 0.12 -5.78 24.64
N LEU A 149 1.02 -5.08 23.94
CA LEU A 149 1.76 -5.63 22.81
C LEU A 149 2.57 -6.86 23.23
N ARG A 150 2.42 -7.93 22.46
CA ARG A 150 3.17 -9.18 22.60
C ARG A 150 4.08 -9.37 21.38
N GLY A 151 5.20 -10.07 21.58
CA GLY A 151 6.14 -10.39 20.51
C GLY A 151 5.49 -11.18 19.38
N ARG A 152 5.53 -10.66 18.15
CA ARG A 152 4.88 -11.26 16.98
C ARG A 152 5.72 -12.33 16.26
N GLY A 153 6.91 -12.65 16.79
CA GLY A 153 7.80 -13.69 16.27
C GLY A 153 7.48 -15.13 16.73
N GLY A 154 6.36 -15.35 17.43
CA GLY A 154 5.90 -16.69 17.83
C GLY A 154 5.71 -16.84 19.35
N ALA A 155 6.75 -16.60 20.14
CA ALA A 155 6.72 -16.82 21.61
C ALA A 155 5.75 -15.90 22.37
N ALA A 156 5.31 -14.80 21.75
CA ALA A 156 4.29 -13.90 22.30
C ALA A 156 4.61 -13.37 23.72
N PHE A 157 5.90 -13.22 24.04
CA PHE A 157 6.37 -12.59 25.27
C PHE A 157 5.93 -11.10 25.30
N PRO A 158 5.49 -10.56 26.45
CA PRO A 158 5.07 -9.16 26.55
C PRO A 158 6.20 -8.19 26.17
N ALA A 159 5.98 -7.37 25.14
CA ALA A 159 7.01 -6.47 24.61
C ALA A 159 7.40 -5.40 25.64
N GLY A 160 6.43 -4.84 26.36
CA GLY A 160 6.67 -3.81 27.39
C GLY A 160 7.49 -4.31 28.57
N ILE A 161 7.31 -5.57 29.00
CA ILE A 161 8.13 -6.17 30.06
C ILE A 161 9.59 -6.24 29.59
N LYS A 162 9.82 -6.76 28.37
CA LYS A 162 11.17 -6.86 27.79
C LYS A 162 11.87 -5.49 27.75
N TRP A 163 11.16 -4.44 27.35
CA TRP A 163 11.72 -3.09 27.25
C TRP A 163 12.04 -2.50 28.62
N ARG A 164 11.13 -2.64 29.60
CA ARG A 164 11.36 -2.18 30.98
C ARG A 164 12.56 -2.87 31.63
N THR A 165 12.72 -4.18 31.43
CA THR A 165 13.88 -4.92 31.97
C THR A 165 15.19 -4.40 31.42
N VAL A 166 15.31 -4.20 30.10
CA VAL A 166 16.54 -3.66 29.49
C VAL A 166 16.82 -2.22 29.95
N ARG A 167 15.78 -1.40 30.13
CA ARG A 167 15.96 -0.01 30.61
C ARG A 167 16.45 0.05 32.05
N GLY A 168 16.02 -0.89 32.90
CA GLY A 168 16.42 -0.95 34.32
C GLY A 168 17.85 -1.40 34.57
N THR A 169 18.63 -1.71 33.52
CA THR A 169 20.07 -2.02 33.65
C THR A 169 20.97 -0.80 33.45
N GLN A 170 20.41 0.40 33.30
CA GLN A 170 21.14 1.67 33.20
C GLN A 170 21.41 2.28 34.58
#